data_AF-A0A9D1N990-F1
#
_entry.id   AF-A0A9D1N990-F1
#
_cell.length_a   1.000
_cell.length_b   1.000
_cell.length_c   1.000
_cell.angle_alpha   90.00
_cell.angle_beta   90.00
_cell.angle_gamma   90.00
#
_symmetry.space_group_name_H-M   'P 1'
#
loop_
_entity.id
_entity.type
_entity.pdbx_description
1 polymer ?
#
loop_
_entity_poly.entity_id
_entity_poly.type
_entity_poly.pdbx_seq_one_letter_code
_entity_poly.pdbx_strand_id
1 'polypeptide(L)'
;MRYNAAMRNSPAVIKYYLLGLGFQPNLKGYHLLARLIALALAGEEIIPLKYRGYRRLAEEFGVGEASIEKDIQNAISAAWLRGDVDVLYREFGETLDEERGKPTNKQFVLTALERLSGGAALPFRESAEC
;
A
#
# COMPACT_ATOMS: atom_id res chain seq x y z
N MET A 1 3.97 19.15 -19.58
CA MET A 1 4.39 19.24 -18.16
C MET A 1 4.98 17.90 -17.76
N ARG A 2 6.31 17.80 -17.61
CA ARG A 2 6.94 16.59 -17.08
C ARG A 2 6.81 16.62 -15.55
N TYR A 3 5.93 15.80 -14.99
CA TYR A 3 5.85 15.63 -13.53
C TYR A 3 7.19 15.07 -13.03
N ASN A 4 7.82 15.81 -12.12
CA ASN A 4 9.14 15.50 -11.60
C ASN A 4 9.09 14.25 -10.71
N ALA A 5 9.98 13.28 -10.91
CA ALA A 5 9.95 12.00 -10.18
C ALA A 5 10.01 12.17 -8.65
N ALA A 6 10.68 13.23 -8.17
CA ALA A 6 10.75 13.58 -6.76
C ALA A 6 9.39 13.93 -6.12
N MET A 7 8.42 14.44 -6.89
CA MET A 7 7.09 14.76 -6.37
C MET A 7 6.24 13.51 -6.11
N ARG A 8 6.46 12.42 -6.86
CA ARG A 8 5.70 11.16 -6.73
C ARG A 8 5.97 10.44 -5.40
N ASN A 9 7.19 10.56 -4.86
CA ASN A 9 7.58 9.96 -3.59
C ASN A 9 7.21 10.83 -2.37
N SER A 10 6.49 11.93 -2.56
CA SER A 10 6.07 12.78 -1.45
C SER A 10 5.02 12.07 -0.59
N PRO A 11 5.15 12.08 0.76
CA PRO A 11 4.12 11.57 1.67
C PRO A 11 2.73 12.18 1.42
N ALA A 12 2.66 13.40 0.90
CA ALA A 12 1.40 14.06 0.56
C ALA A 12 0.69 13.37 -0.62
N VAL A 13 1.43 12.95 -1.65
CA VAL A 13 0.88 12.26 -2.81
C VAL A 13 0.36 10.88 -2.42
N ILE A 14 1.12 10.13 -1.62
CA ILE A 14 0.72 8.81 -1.12
C ILE A 14 -0.57 8.92 -0.30
N LYS A 15 -0.64 9.90 0.61
CA LYS A 15 -1.84 10.16 1.42
C LYS A 15 -3.03 10.53 0.54
N TYR A 16 -2.87 11.43 -0.43
CA TYR A 16 -3.94 11.82 -1.35
C TYR A 16 -4.45 10.64 -2.18
N TYR A 17 -3.55 9.80 -2.67
CA TYR A 17 -3.90 8.55 -3.36
C TYR A 17 -4.77 7.65 -2.48
N LEU A 18 -4.35 7.38 -1.23
CA LEU A 18 -5.13 6.56 -0.30
C LEU A 18 -6.52 7.17 0.01
N LEU A 19 -6.63 8.49 0.12
CA LEU A 19 -7.92 9.16 0.31
C LEU A 19 -8.86 8.96 -0.90
N GLY A 20 -8.32 9.06 -2.11
CA GLY A 20 -9.07 8.80 -3.35
C GLY A 20 -9.62 7.38 -3.43
N LEU A 21 -8.95 6.41 -2.79
CA LEU A 21 -9.40 5.02 -2.66
C LEU A 21 -10.40 4.79 -1.51
N GLY A 22 -10.79 5.83 -0.77
CA GLY A 22 -11.72 5.72 0.35
C GLY A 22 -11.09 5.34 1.69
N PHE A 23 -9.77 5.40 1.84
CA PHE A 23 -9.13 5.21 3.15
C PHE A 23 -9.44 6.39 4.07
N GLN A 24 -9.58 6.09 5.37
CA GLN A 24 -10.01 7.07 6.35
C GLN A 24 -8.82 7.55 7.20
N PRO A 25 -8.57 8.88 7.30
CA PRO A 25 -7.46 9.43 8.07
C PRO A 25 -7.47 9.09 9.56
N ASN A 26 -8.63 8.78 10.13
CA ASN A 26 -8.78 8.44 11.56
C ASN A 26 -8.34 6.99 11.88
N LEU A 27 -8.12 6.13 10.88
CA LEU A 27 -7.68 4.76 11.08
C LEU A 27 -6.15 4.69 11.14
N LYS A 28 -5.61 3.98 12.15
CA LYS A 28 -4.16 3.77 12.28
C LYS A 28 -3.56 3.14 11.02
N GLY A 29 -4.26 2.18 10.42
CA GLY A 29 -3.82 1.49 9.21
C GLY A 29 -3.58 2.41 8.02
N TYR A 30 -4.29 3.55 7.92
CA TYR A 30 -4.03 4.54 6.87
C TYR A 30 -2.63 5.14 6.99
N HIS A 31 -2.21 5.51 8.20
CA HIS A 31 -0.88 6.05 8.44
C HIS A 31 0.22 5.02 8.27
N LEU A 32 -0.01 3.79 8.77
CA LEU A 32 0.92 2.67 8.63
C LEU A 32 1.15 2.32 7.16
N LEU A 33 0.07 2.27 6.37
CA LEU A 33 0.13 1.95 4.95
C LEU A 33 0.82 3.05 4.14
N ALA A 34 0.48 4.31 4.42
CA ALA A 34 1.17 5.45 3.80
C ALA A 34 2.68 5.43 4.10
N ARG A 35 3.06 5.09 5.34
CA ARG A 35 4.46 4.97 5.73
C ARG A 35 5.15 3.80 5.02
N LEU A 36 4.51 2.63 5.00
CA LEU A 36 5.03 1.44 4.32
C LEU A 36 5.32 1.69 2.84
N ILE A 37 4.36 2.30 2.13
CA ILE A 37 4.51 2.66 0.73
C ILE A 37 5.64 3.66 0.53
N ALA A 38 5.76 4.66 1.41
CA ALA A 38 6.83 5.65 1.35
C ALA A 38 8.22 5.01 1.51
N LEU A 39 8.37 4.06 2.43
CA LEU A 39 9.63 3.32 2.64
C LEU A 39 10.01 2.54 1.38
N ALA A 40 9.07 1.82 0.78
CA ALA A 40 9.31 1.06 -0.44
C ALA A 40 9.62 1.95 -1.65
N LEU A 41 8.94 3.09 -1.81
CA LEU A 41 9.26 4.08 -2.85
C LEU A 41 10.62 4.77 -2.64
N ALA A 42 11.11 4.80 -1.40
CA ALA A 42 12.46 5.23 -1.06
C ALA A 42 13.52 4.14 -1.26
N GLY A 43 13.12 2.94 -1.69
CA GLY A 43 14.02 1.83 -2.00
C GLY A 43 14.24 0.84 -0.85
N GLU A 44 13.51 0.96 0.27
CA GLU A 44 13.58 -0.06 1.32
C GLU A 44 12.93 -1.38 0.88
N GLU A 45 13.58 -2.50 1.18
CA GLU A 45 13.04 -3.83 0.94
C GLU A 45 11.96 -4.16 1.98
N ILE A 46 10.70 -4.03 1.59
CA ILE A 46 9.56 -4.31 2.49
C ILE A 46 8.96 -5.72 2.30
N ILE A 47 9.36 -6.44 1.24
CA ILE A 47 8.84 -7.77 0.90
C ILE A 47 9.83 -8.83 1.39
N PRO A 48 9.36 -9.93 2.00
CA PRO A 48 7.97 -10.26 2.34
C PRO A 48 7.41 -9.34 3.45
N LEU A 49 6.17 -8.86 3.27
CA LEU A 49 5.54 -7.90 4.19
C LEU A 49 5.61 -8.34 5.65
N LYS A 50 5.34 -9.62 5.91
CA LYS A 50 5.29 -10.18 7.26
C LYS A 50 6.63 -10.11 8.00
N TYR A 51 7.75 -10.32 7.31
CA TYR A 51 9.07 -10.45 7.93
C TYR A 51 9.94 -9.20 7.79
N ARG A 52 9.61 -8.33 6.82
CA ARG A 52 10.35 -7.09 6.52
C ARG A 52 9.50 -5.88 6.83
N GLY A 53 8.46 -5.62 6.04
CA GLY A 53 7.65 -4.40 6.14
C GLY A 53 6.97 -4.21 7.50
N TYR A 54 6.27 -5.23 8.01
CA TYR A 54 5.57 -5.14 9.29
C TYR A 54 6.53 -5.05 10.46
N ARG A 55 7.66 -5.77 10.41
CA ARG A 55 8.73 -5.66 11.41
C ARG A 55 9.32 -4.25 11.45
N ARG A 56 9.62 -3.68 10.28
CA ARG A 56 10.15 -2.32 10.16
C ARG A 56 9.21 -1.26 10.74
N LEU A 57 7.91 -1.42 10.51
CA LEU A 57 6.88 -0.56 11.11
C LEU A 57 6.71 -0.81 12.62
N ALA A 58 6.71 -2.08 13.05
CA ALA A 58 6.61 -2.45 14.45
C ALA A 58 7.74 -1.79 15.28
N GLU A 59 8.97 -1.84 14.77
CA GLU A 59 10.14 -1.18 15.35
C GLU A 59 9.99 0.35 15.37
N GLU A 60 9.47 0.96 14.30
CA GLU A 60 9.30 2.43 14.22
C GLU A 60 8.20 2.97 15.14
N PHE A 61 7.09 2.26 15.24
CA PHE A 61 5.89 2.71 15.96
C PHE A 61 5.79 2.13 17.38
N GLY A 62 6.72 1.24 17.78
CA GLY A 62 6.74 0.64 19.11
C GLY A 62 5.54 -0.27 19.39
N VAL A 63 5.06 -0.98 18.36
CA VAL A 63 3.88 -1.87 18.43
C VAL A 63 4.22 -3.25 17.87
N GLY A 64 3.39 -4.26 18.14
CA GLY A 64 3.62 -5.62 17.60
C GLY A 64 3.30 -5.74 16.10
N GLU A 65 4.04 -6.61 15.39
CA GLU A 65 3.83 -6.88 13.96
C GLU A 65 2.39 -7.33 13.64
N ALA A 66 1.79 -8.16 14.51
CA ALA A 66 0.41 -8.60 14.36
C ALA A 66 -0.60 -7.43 14.46
N SER A 67 -0.29 -6.40 15.27
CA SER A 67 -1.10 -5.18 15.35
C SER A 67 -0.99 -4.37 14.07
N ILE A 68 0.22 -4.26 13.47
CA ILE A 68 0.44 -3.61 12.18
C ILE A 68 -0.40 -4.27 11.09
N GLU A 69 -0.31 -5.60 10.97
CA GLU A 69 -1.05 -6.38 9.97
C GLU A 69 -2.56 -6.18 10.12
N LYS A 70 -3.08 -6.28 11.35
CA LYS A 70 -4.49 -6.10 11.67
C LYS A 70 -4.98 -4.69 11.34
N ASP A 71 -4.21 -3.66 11.71
CA ASP A 71 -4.60 -2.27 11.47
C ASP A 71 -4.62 -1.95 9.96
N ILE A 72 -3.65 -2.45 9.19
CA ILE A 72 -3.64 -2.33 7.73
C ILE A 72 -4.82 -3.07 7.11
N GLN A 73 -5.08 -4.31 7.52
CA GLN A 73 -6.21 -5.09 7.03
C GLN A 73 -7.55 -4.39 7.33
N ASN A 74 -7.71 -3.81 8.52
CA ASN A 74 -8.90 -3.05 8.89
C ASN A 74 -9.08 -1.82 7.99
N ALA A 75 -8.02 -1.10 7.69
CA ALA A 75 -8.07 0.07 6.81
C ALA A 75 -8.45 -0.31 5.38
N ILE A 76 -7.86 -1.38 4.82
CA ILE A 76 -8.23 -1.88 3.48
C ILE A 76 -9.68 -2.35 3.46
N SER A 77 -10.13 -3.05 4.52
CA SER A 77 -11.54 -3.48 4.65
C SER A 77 -12.51 -2.30 4.66
N ALA A 78 -12.19 -1.27 5.43
CA ALA A 78 -13.02 -0.08 5.56
C ALA A 78 -13.06 0.74 4.25
N ALA A 79 -11.93 0.85 3.56
CA ALA A 79 -11.84 1.47 2.25
C ALA A 79 -12.66 0.68 1.21
N TRP A 80 -12.57 -0.65 1.19
CA TRP A 80 -13.31 -1.47 0.24
C TRP A 80 -14.83 -1.39 0.43
N LEU A 81 -15.30 -1.23 1.66
CA LEU A 81 -16.73 -1.12 1.96
C LEU A 81 -17.33 0.25 1.58
N ARG A 82 -16.52 1.31 1.51
CA ARG A 82 -17.00 2.69 1.37
C ARG A 82 -16.45 3.42 0.15
N GLY A 83 -15.39 2.90 -0.44
CA GLY A 83 -14.76 3.47 -1.62
C GLY A 83 -15.66 3.33 -2.84
N ASP A 84 -15.38 4.17 -3.83
CA ASP A 84 -16.04 4.09 -5.12
C ASP A 84 -15.63 2.79 -5.82
N VAL A 85 -16.63 1.95 -6.12
CA VAL A 85 -16.42 0.63 -6.74
C VAL A 85 -15.72 0.76 -8.08
N ASP A 86 -16.04 1.79 -8.88
CA ASP A 86 -15.44 1.99 -10.20
C ASP A 86 -13.97 2.38 -10.08
N VAL A 87 -13.63 3.18 -9.07
CA VAL A 87 -12.23 3.53 -8.77
C VAL A 87 -11.47 2.30 -8.30
N LEU A 88 -12.00 1.56 -7.34
CA LEU A 88 -11.35 0.37 -6.81
C LEU A 88 -11.16 -0.71 -7.89
N TYR A 89 -12.14 -0.90 -8.77
CA TYR A 89 -12.05 -1.85 -9.88
C TYR A 89 -11.05 -1.39 -10.95
N ARG A 90 -10.97 -0.10 -11.28
CA ARG A 90 -9.93 0.42 -12.18
C ARG A 90 -8.52 0.22 -11.61
N GLU A 91 -8.38 0.42 -10.31
CA GLU A 91 -7.07 0.40 -9.66
C GLU A 91 -6.56 -1.04 -9.45
N PHE A 92 -7.44 -1.94 -8.98
CA PHE A 92 -7.06 -3.30 -8.58
C PHE A 92 -7.69 -4.42 -9.42
N GLY A 93 -8.71 -4.14 -10.24
CA GLY A 93 -9.58 -5.16 -10.86
C GLY A 93 -8.86 -6.26 -11.63
N GLU A 94 -7.77 -5.94 -12.34
CA GLU A 94 -6.96 -6.93 -13.07
C GLU A 94 -6.12 -7.85 -12.15
N THR A 95 -5.91 -7.43 -10.90
CA THR A 95 -5.07 -8.12 -9.90
C THR A 95 -5.88 -8.80 -8.79
N LEU A 96 -7.20 -8.65 -8.81
CA LEU A 96 -8.09 -9.27 -7.84
C LEU A 96 -8.36 -10.72 -8.21
N ASP A 97 -8.44 -11.54 -7.16
CA ASP A 97 -8.94 -12.90 -7.27
C ASP A 97 -10.46 -12.84 -7.46
N GLU A 98 -10.96 -13.46 -8.54
CA GLU A 98 -12.38 -13.49 -8.91
C GLU A 98 -13.28 -14.05 -7.80
N GLU A 99 -12.76 -14.94 -6.94
CA GLU A 99 -13.54 -15.55 -5.86
C GLU A 99 -13.64 -14.67 -4.60
N ARG A 100 -12.64 -13.83 -4.34
CA ARG A 100 -12.57 -13.03 -3.10
C ARG A 100 -13.02 -11.59 -3.27
N GLY A 101 -12.88 -11.03 -4.47
CA GLY A 101 -13.33 -9.69 -4.82
C GLY A 101 -12.72 -8.54 -4.00
N LYS A 102 -11.71 -8.80 -3.16
CA LYS A 102 -11.03 -7.82 -2.30
C LYS A 102 -9.52 -8.11 -2.27
N PRO A 103 -8.65 -7.10 -2.38
CA PRO A 103 -7.21 -7.32 -2.42
C PRO A 103 -6.68 -7.77 -1.06
N THR A 104 -5.69 -8.68 -1.08
CA THR A 104 -4.87 -8.98 0.10
C THR A 104 -3.96 -7.79 0.44
N ASN A 105 -3.43 -7.73 1.68
CA ASN A 105 -2.49 -6.69 2.08
C ASN A 105 -1.28 -6.61 1.12
N LYS A 106 -0.76 -7.77 0.68
CA LYS A 106 0.35 -7.85 -0.29
C LYS A 106 -0.04 -7.29 -1.66
N GLN A 107 -1.16 -7.74 -2.23
CA GLN A 107 -1.65 -7.26 -3.52
C GLN A 107 -1.91 -5.75 -3.48
N PHE A 108 -2.53 -5.27 -2.40
CA PHE A 108 -2.79 -3.84 -2.23
C PHE A 108 -1.51 -3.02 -2.29
N VAL A 109 -0.52 -3.38 -1.47
CA VAL A 109 0.75 -2.65 -1.38
C VAL A 109 1.49 -2.68 -2.72
N LEU A 110 1.57 -3.84 -3.38
CA LEU A 110 2.22 -3.98 -4.69
C LEU A 110 1.56 -3.12 -5.77
N THR A 111 0.23 -3.16 -5.86
CA THR A 111 -0.52 -2.38 -6.85
C THR A 111 -0.37 -0.89 -6.59
N ALA A 112 -0.48 -0.46 -5.33
CA ALA A 112 -0.26 0.94 -4.95
C ALA A 112 1.15 1.42 -5.32
N LEU A 113 2.17 0.58 -5.13
CA LEU A 113 3.55 0.90 -5.52
C LEU A 113 3.71 1.04 -7.03
N GLU A 114 3.10 0.17 -7.82
CA GLU A 114 3.13 0.23 -9.28
C GLU A 114 2.44 1.49 -9.82
N ARG A 115 1.30 1.86 -9.23
CA ARG A 115 0.56 3.09 -9.58
C ARG A 115 1.35 4.34 -9.24
N LEU A 116 1.99 4.37 -8.07
CA LEU A 116 2.75 5.53 -7.60
C LEU A 116 4.15 5.66 -8.23
N SER A 117 4.80 4.54 -8.59
CA SER A 117 6.08 4.55 -9.32
C SER A 117 5.91 4.93 -10.79
N GLY A 118 4.67 4.88 -11.31
CA GLY A 118 4.35 5.20 -12.70
C GLY A 118 4.85 4.14 -13.68
N GLY A 119 4.78 2.86 -13.30
CA GLY A 119 5.21 1.73 -14.14
C GLY A 119 6.73 1.52 -14.20
N ALA A 120 7.51 2.27 -13.40
CA ALA A 120 8.93 1.98 -13.23
C ALA A 120 9.11 0.67 -12.47
N ALA A 121 10.04 -0.19 -12.94
CA ALA A 121 10.37 -1.44 -12.27
C ALA A 121 10.76 -1.18 -10.81
N LEU A 122 10.04 -1.81 -9.88
CA LEU A 122 10.35 -1.71 -8.46
C LEU A 122 11.68 -2.45 -8.19
N PRO A 123 12.60 -1.89 -7.39
CA PRO A 123 13.94 -2.45 -7.17
C PRO A 123 13.94 -3.82 -6.46
N PHE A 124 12.79 -4.28 -5.98
CA PHE A 124 12.60 -5.55 -5.26
C PHE A 124 11.72 -6.56 -6.00
N ARG A 125 11.41 -6.33 -7.29
CA ARG A 125 10.52 -7.22 -8.07
C ARG A 125 11.17 -8.58 -8.41
N GLU A 126 12.49 -8.70 -8.45
CA GLU A 126 13.19 -9.94 -8.84
C GLU A 126 13.15 -11.07 -7.79
N SER A 127 12.74 -10.79 -6.54
CA SER A 127 12.79 -11.78 -5.45
C SER A 127 11.45 -12.48 -5.15
N ALA A 128 10.38 -12.18 -5.90
CA ALA A 128 9.04 -12.68 -5.60
C ALA A 128 8.70 -14.03 -6.27
N GLU A 129 9.63 -14.58 -7.06
CA GLU A 129 9.57 -15.93 -7.61
C GLU A 129 10.51 -16.86 -6.82
N CYS A 130 10.10 -17.26 -5.62
CA CYS A 130 10.60 -18.49 -5.01
C CYS A 130 9.65 -19.00 -3.92
#